data_AF-A0A8H5SJI6-F1
#
_entry.id   AF-A0A8H5SJI6-F1
#
_cell.length_a   1.000
_cell.length_b   1.000
_cell.length_c   1.000
_cell.angle_alpha   90.00
_cell.angle_beta   90.00
_cell.angle_gamma   90.00
#
_symmetry.space_group_name_H-M   'P 1'
#
loop_
_entity.id
_entity.type
_entity.pdbx_description
1 polymer ?
#
loop_
_entity_poly.entity_id
_entity_poly.type
_entity_poly.pdbx_seq_one_letter_code
_entity_poly.pdbx_strand_id
1 'polypeptide(L)'
;MRNPFRRRNKKDKAGSGGQSSDFIVPIEFRPPGAGRPPLYPPTRHSAYLLAHLPSKVLERIFTFVCPHALDETYDTCEGSASTSDSRCMLCDLRDLAHCVQVCRAWRPSAVKILYHSVRIDPVHYCRLEEWLAEKRKKTSRFDRNGVPEDPAQARLRLLRRTVRDDPTRIGKSVQYLKLPYMLRESSQVELAQTIAVLPNLRYVDLPEGMFCDDPHYATLRLEVQARCPNLRKMTYMGGSERSLAMLASGQVWPNLEVLELNDLAIDAMTLRAVLGSLTNLQALKVSNTPGLSDEVLSSSDGLPTLPPMKELVLKDTPGVTLKGLIEYLAWQETQQALTVLTLNNTGVHPASLQEIFTMASSLKTFAIQASVSEQFPTSANSRPLASRTLETLRFEVSSCSAGAFSSVTMGYYSYLASSILGGGFPRLRRLYVHDESFPDQLQGLPPPNAAFAGGHVRTGSNSSAKSTPGFAFPSSNLSPKSANLPVPRRPMSNIQPPSKRFSSNNPFAPRNPSSAAPTHTLEVFTKSDEFGKWNFVSVDPMIRSAAAPSRRPVSSYGLAADVTGSGWDRGDARRSVMVGNGAGVFLAVPGQGGDDGAFNGSSDPWRPQSSGGTPRRSRELW
;
A
#
# COMPACT_ATOMS: atom_id res chain seq x y z
N MET A 1 -12.00 4.58 65.89
CA MET A 1 -13.33 4.44 65.24
C MET A 1 -13.29 3.22 64.32
N ARG A 2 -13.50 2.02 64.88
CA ARG A 2 -14.67 1.13 64.70
C ARG A 2 -15.10 0.90 63.24
N ASN A 3 -14.58 -0.17 62.65
CA ASN A 3 -15.20 -0.91 61.54
C ASN A 3 -16.42 -1.69 62.07
N PRO A 4 -17.65 -1.43 61.61
CA PRO A 4 -18.77 -2.32 61.83
C PRO A 4 -18.80 -3.34 60.69
N PHE A 5 -18.91 -4.63 61.06
CA PHE A 5 -19.54 -5.74 60.34
C PHE A 5 -18.83 -7.04 60.72
N ARG A 6 -19.16 -7.46 61.94
CA ARG A 6 -18.93 -8.77 62.53
C ARG A 6 -19.71 -9.79 61.71
N ARG A 7 -19.03 -10.63 60.90
CA ARG A 7 -19.69 -11.78 60.26
C ARG A 7 -19.94 -12.87 61.31
N ARG A 8 -21.20 -13.28 61.36
CA ARG A 8 -21.78 -14.28 62.25
C ARG A 8 -21.25 -15.67 61.89
N ASN A 9 -20.66 -16.37 62.85
CA ASN A 9 -20.35 -17.79 62.72
C ASN A 9 -21.66 -18.58 62.56
N LYS A 10 -21.77 -19.37 61.50
CA LYS A 10 -22.71 -20.50 61.44
C LYS A 10 -21.96 -21.73 60.95
N LYS A 11 -21.77 -22.65 61.89
CA LYS A 11 -21.25 -24.00 61.72
C LYS A 11 -22.16 -24.83 60.79
N ASP A 12 -21.50 -25.67 60.00
CA ASP A 12 -21.90 -26.98 59.51
C ASP A 12 -23.17 -27.12 58.65
N LYS A 13 -22.97 -27.12 57.33
CA LYS A 13 -23.53 -28.15 56.43
C LYS A 13 -22.44 -28.59 55.46
N ALA A 14 -21.71 -29.62 55.85
CA ALA A 14 -20.99 -30.48 54.93
C ALA A 14 -22.00 -31.18 53.99
N GLY A 15 -21.62 -31.39 52.74
CA GLY A 15 -22.38 -32.20 51.79
C GLY A 15 -23.10 -31.40 50.70
N SER A 16 -22.32 -30.85 49.77
CA SER A 16 -22.64 -30.73 48.34
C SER A 16 -21.57 -29.84 47.73
N GLY A 17 -20.61 -30.45 47.03
CA GLY A 17 -19.63 -29.76 46.24
C GLY A 17 -20.30 -29.10 45.03
N GLY A 18 -20.97 -27.98 45.25
CA GLY A 18 -21.26 -27.02 44.19
C GLY A 18 -20.00 -26.22 43.89
N GLN A 19 -19.00 -26.86 43.28
CA GLN A 19 -18.01 -26.09 42.52
C GLN A 19 -18.80 -25.33 41.47
N SER A 20 -18.71 -24.00 41.50
CA SER A 20 -19.21 -23.15 40.43
C SER A 20 -18.56 -23.59 39.11
N SER A 21 -19.24 -24.45 38.36
CA SER A 21 -18.81 -25.05 37.10
C SER A 21 -18.70 -24.05 35.93
N ASP A 22 -18.93 -22.76 36.17
CA ASP A 22 -19.27 -21.81 35.12
C ASP A 22 -18.10 -21.02 34.53
N PHE A 23 -16.87 -21.24 35.00
CA PHE A 23 -15.68 -20.48 34.59
C PHE A 23 -14.60 -21.31 33.90
N ILE A 24 -14.99 -22.28 33.07
CA ILE A 24 -14.03 -23.00 32.22
C ILE A 24 -13.80 -22.18 30.94
N VAL A 25 -12.62 -21.55 30.83
CA VAL A 25 -12.18 -20.88 29.59
C VAL A 25 -12.08 -21.93 28.47
N PRO A 26 -12.70 -21.72 27.30
CA PRO A 26 -12.61 -22.61 26.14
C PRO A 26 -11.17 -22.95 25.77
N ILE A 27 -10.92 -24.18 25.34
CA ILE A 27 -9.57 -24.69 25.03
C ILE A 27 -8.87 -23.82 23.97
N GLU A 28 -9.63 -23.36 22.98
CA GLU A 28 -9.17 -22.47 21.89
C GLU A 28 -8.64 -21.10 22.38
N PHE A 29 -9.04 -20.64 23.56
CA PHE A 29 -8.54 -19.38 24.14
C PHE A 29 -7.47 -19.59 25.20
N ARG A 30 -7.13 -20.84 25.51
CA ARG A 30 -6.08 -21.11 26.47
C ARG A 30 -4.70 -20.97 25.79
N PRO A 31 -3.71 -20.40 26.49
CA PRO A 31 -2.36 -20.37 25.95
C PRO A 31 -1.86 -21.80 25.68
N PRO A 32 -1.00 -22.00 24.65
CA PRO A 32 -0.43 -23.30 24.34
C PRO A 32 0.20 -23.94 25.59
N GLY A 33 -0.22 -25.16 25.93
CA GLY A 33 0.25 -25.87 27.12
C GLY A 33 -0.52 -25.58 28.42
N ALA A 34 -1.57 -24.75 28.40
CA ALA A 34 -2.41 -24.53 29.58
C ALA A 34 -3.00 -25.85 30.12
N GLY A 35 -2.89 -26.05 31.43
CA GLY A 35 -3.32 -27.28 32.09
C GLY A 35 -2.38 -28.47 31.91
N ARG A 36 -1.28 -28.32 31.14
CA ARG A 36 -0.18 -29.28 31.10
C ARG A 36 0.93 -28.80 32.04
N PRO A 37 1.58 -29.69 32.80
CA PRO A 37 2.78 -29.31 33.53
C PRO A 37 3.84 -28.83 32.52
N PRO A 38 4.58 -27.75 32.83
CA PRO A 38 5.65 -27.27 31.96
C PRO A 38 6.69 -28.38 31.75
N LEU A 39 7.15 -28.57 30.51
CA LEU A 39 8.20 -29.54 30.18
C LEU A 39 9.47 -29.32 31.01
N TYR A 40 9.75 -28.06 31.34
CA TYR A 40 10.80 -27.64 32.27
C TYR A 40 10.18 -26.81 33.39
N PRO A 41 9.88 -27.40 34.56
CA PRO A 41 9.30 -26.65 35.66
C PRO A 41 10.25 -25.56 36.14
N PRO A 42 9.74 -24.41 36.58
CA PRO A 42 10.58 -23.35 37.10
C PRO A 42 11.38 -23.86 38.30
N THR A 43 12.69 -23.69 38.25
CA THR A 43 13.61 -24.04 39.35
C THR A 43 14.05 -22.78 40.09
N ARG A 44 14.61 -22.93 41.30
CA ARG A 44 15.26 -21.81 41.99
C ARG A 44 16.38 -21.19 41.15
N HIS A 45 17.11 -22.03 40.41
CA HIS A 45 18.17 -21.58 39.51
C HIS A 45 17.62 -20.74 38.35
N SER A 46 16.52 -21.17 37.70
CA SER A 46 15.91 -20.37 36.64
C SER A 46 15.35 -19.05 37.15
N ALA A 47 14.78 -19.01 38.36
CA ALA A 47 14.33 -17.77 38.99
C ALA A 47 15.52 -16.82 39.28
N TYR A 48 16.65 -17.37 39.75
CA TYR A 48 17.88 -16.61 39.93
C TYR A 48 18.39 -16.04 38.61
N LEU A 49 18.50 -16.85 37.55
CA LEU A 49 18.93 -16.39 36.23
C LEU A 49 18.02 -15.29 35.68
N LEU A 50 16.70 -15.46 35.82
CA LEU A 50 15.71 -14.50 35.37
C LEU A 50 15.82 -13.14 36.11
N ALA A 51 16.14 -13.17 37.40
CA ALA A 51 16.37 -11.97 38.20
C ALA A 51 17.64 -11.19 37.81
N HIS A 52 18.62 -11.87 37.19
CA HIS A 52 19.91 -11.29 36.76
C HIS A 52 19.98 -11.03 35.26
N LEU A 53 18.85 -11.12 34.54
CA LEU A 53 18.82 -10.80 33.12
C LEU A 53 19.25 -9.34 32.88
N PRO A 54 20.17 -9.08 31.93
CA PRO A 54 20.55 -7.72 31.58
C PRO A 54 19.36 -6.90 31.08
N SER A 55 19.33 -5.62 31.44
CA SER A 55 18.23 -4.70 31.10
C SER A 55 17.93 -4.63 29.59
N LYS A 56 18.97 -4.71 28.74
CA LYS A 56 18.83 -4.73 27.28
C LYS A 56 18.18 -6.00 26.74
N VAL A 57 18.43 -7.14 27.38
CA VAL A 57 17.77 -8.40 27.02
C VAL A 57 16.30 -8.35 27.44
N LEU A 58 16.01 -7.83 28.64
CA LEU A 58 14.63 -7.61 29.10
C LEU A 58 13.86 -6.64 28.19
N GLU A 59 14.45 -5.50 27.81
CA GLU A 59 13.87 -4.56 26.84
C GLU A 59 13.50 -5.31 25.55
N ARG A 60 14.42 -6.08 24.98
CA ARG A 60 14.16 -6.87 23.77
C ARG A 60 13.04 -7.91 23.97
N ILE A 61 13.00 -8.62 25.09
CA ILE A 61 11.91 -9.57 25.39
C ILE A 61 10.56 -8.85 25.41
N PHE A 62 10.46 -7.71 26.10
CA PHE A 62 9.21 -6.94 26.20
C PHE A 62 8.71 -6.41 24.86
N THR A 63 9.60 -6.16 23.90
CA THR A 63 9.18 -5.80 22.52
C THR A 63 8.53 -6.95 21.77
N PHE A 64 8.76 -8.20 22.15
CA PHE A 64 8.00 -9.34 21.61
C PHE A 64 6.65 -9.55 22.32
N VAL A 65 6.50 -9.07 23.56
CA VAL A 65 5.23 -9.11 24.30
C VAL A 65 4.26 -8.06 23.76
N CYS A 66 4.76 -6.86 23.46
CA CYS A 66 3.98 -5.76 22.92
C CYS A 66 4.70 -5.11 21.73
N PRO A 67 4.60 -5.70 20.53
CA PRO A 67 5.35 -5.24 19.35
C PRO A 67 4.97 -3.83 18.89
N HIS A 68 3.71 -3.46 19.03
CA HIS A 68 3.20 -2.15 18.63
C HIS A 68 3.67 -1.01 19.54
N ALA A 69 4.24 -1.30 20.71
CA ALA A 69 4.92 -0.28 21.51
C ALA A 69 6.23 0.22 20.86
N LEU A 70 6.69 -0.44 19.80
CA LEU A 70 7.77 0.01 18.90
C LEU A 70 7.25 0.52 17.55
N ASP A 71 5.95 0.75 17.42
CA ASP A 71 5.39 1.33 16.22
C ASP A 71 5.80 2.82 16.14
N GLU A 72 6.86 3.06 15.38
CA GLU A 72 7.41 4.38 15.08
C GLU A 72 6.89 4.94 13.75
N THR A 73 5.90 4.29 13.11
CA THR A 73 5.31 4.82 11.88
C THR A 73 4.45 6.05 12.20
N TYR A 74 4.31 6.90 11.20
CA TYR A 74 3.42 8.06 11.26
C TYR A 74 2.00 7.76 10.74
N ASP A 75 1.62 6.47 10.77
CA ASP A 75 0.26 6.03 10.46
C ASP A 75 -0.65 6.26 11.67
N THR A 76 -1.91 6.60 11.38
CA THR A 76 -2.91 6.78 12.42
C THR A 76 -3.13 5.49 13.21
N CYS A 77 -3.83 5.61 14.34
CA CYS A 77 -4.31 4.46 15.09
C CYS A 77 -5.01 3.43 14.16
N GLU A 78 -5.92 3.84 13.29
CA GLU A 78 -6.62 2.91 12.39
C GLU A 78 -5.68 2.28 11.36
N GLY A 79 -4.79 3.08 10.74
CA GLY A 79 -3.87 2.62 9.70
C GLY A 79 -2.84 1.62 10.22
N SER A 80 -2.34 1.81 11.43
CA SER A 80 -1.40 0.86 12.06
C SER A 80 -2.10 -0.43 12.54
N ALA A 81 -3.41 -0.39 12.81
CA ALA A 81 -4.16 -1.58 13.23
C ALA A 81 -4.33 -2.59 12.09
N SER A 82 -4.59 -2.12 10.86
CA SER A 82 -4.85 -2.99 9.70
C SER A 82 -3.65 -3.85 9.27
N THR A 83 -2.45 -3.55 9.77
CA THR A 83 -1.25 -4.36 9.48
C THR A 83 -1.15 -5.59 10.39
N SER A 84 -2.07 -5.75 11.35
CA SER A 84 -1.94 -6.67 12.48
C SER A 84 -3.00 -7.76 12.57
N ASP A 85 -3.44 -8.29 11.42
CA ASP A 85 -4.56 -9.25 11.25
C ASP A 85 -4.58 -10.51 12.16
N SER A 86 -3.52 -10.77 12.94
CA SER A 86 -3.41 -11.95 13.81
C SER A 86 -3.19 -11.65 15.30
N ARG A 87 -3.09 -10.37 15.74
CA ARG A 87 -2.81 -10.03 17.15
C ARG A 87 -3.72 -8.93 17.67
N CYS A 88 -4.06 -9.03 18.96
CA CYS A 88 -4.87 -8.02 19.63
C CYS A 88 -3.99 -7.07 20.44
N MET A 89 -3.88 -5.83 19.98
CA MET A 89 -3.02 -4.80 20.58
C MET A 89 -3.32 -4.57 22.06
N LEU A 90 -4.59 -4.54 22.45
CA LEU A 90 -4.94 -4.39 23.87
C LEU A 90 -4.60 -5.61 24.73
N CYS A 91 -4.54 -6.82 24.17
CA CYS A 91 -4.05 -7.99 24.90
C CYS A 91 -2.54 -7.91 25.10
N ASP A 92 -1.80 -7.60 24.05
CA ASP A 92 -0.35 -7.38 24.06
C ASP A 92 0.04 -6.27 25.07
N LEU A 93 -0.70 -5.15 25.08
CA LEU A 93 -0.52 -4.06 26.03
C LEU A 93 -0.79 -4.50 27.47
N ARG A 94 -1.84 -5.30 27.68
CA ARG A 94 -2.18 -5.87 28.99
C ARG A 94 -1.07 -6.80 29.49
N ASP A 95 -0.55 -7.66 28.62
CA ASP A 95 0.53 -8.58 28.97
C ASP A 95 1.82 -7.81 29.34
N LEU A 96 2.16 -6.77 28.59
CA LEU A 96 3.30 -5.90 28.95
C LEU A 96 3.05 -5.16 30.28
N ALA A 97 1.83 -4.67 30.52
CA ALA A 97 1.48 -4.05 31.80
C ALA A 97 1.60 -5.05 32.98
N HIS A 98 1.30 -6.34 32.76
CA HIS A 98 1.58 -7.38 33.74
C HIS A 98 3.09 -7.61 33.94
N CYS A 99 3.90 -7.58 32.88
CA CYS A 99 5.36 -7.65 33.01
C CYS A 99 5.93 -6.52 33.90
N VAL A 100 5.38 -5.31 33.81
CA VAL A 100 5.75 -4.18 34.69
C VAL A 100 5.51 -4.50 36.18
N GLN A 101 4.52 -5.32 36.48
CA GLN A 101 4.10 -5.65 37.86
C GLN A 101 4.86 -6.84 38.46
N VAL A 102 5.64 -7.59 37.67
CA VAL A 102 6.33 -8.81 38.13
C VAL A 102 7.33 -8.52 39.24
N CYS A 103 8.26 -7.59 39.03
CA CYS A 103 9.27 -7.23 40.04
C CYS A 103 9.88 -5.85 39.80
N ARG A 104 10.58 -5.33 40.83
CA ARG A 104 11.23 -4.00 40.77
C ARG A 104 12.34 -3.92 39.71
N ALA A 105 13.02 -5.03 39.42
CA ALA A 105 14.10 -5.07 38.43
C ALA A 105 13.58 -4.98 36.99
N TRP A 106 12.42 -5.55 36.70
CA TRP A 106 11.82 -5.53 35.37
C TRP A 106 11.15 -4.20 35.03
N ARG A 107 10.60 -3.54 36.05
CA ARG A 107 9.79 -2.33 35.91
C ARG A 107 10.47 -1.24 35.06
N PRO A 108 11.75 -0.85 35.24
CA PRO A 108 12.36 0.21 34.43
C PRO A 108 12.40 -0.14 32.93
N SER A 109 12.81 -1.38 32.60
CA SER A 109 12.86 -1.86 31.21
C SER A 109 11.46 -1.94 30.59
N ALA A 110 10.48 -2.47 31.33
CA ALA A 110 9.11 -2.62 30.83
C ALA A 110 8.39 -1.29 30.65
N VAL A 111 8.51 -0.35 31.61
CA VAL A 111 7.93 1.00 31.54
C VAL A 111 8.47 1.77 30.34
N LYS A 112 9.77 1.65 30.06
CA LYS A 112 10.38 2.31 28.91
C LYS A 112 9.76 1.86 27.58
N ILE A 113 9.49 0.56 27.43
CA ILE A 113 8.81 0.05 26.23
C ILE A 113 7.34 0.46 26.24
N LEU A 114 6.64 0.27 27.36
CA LEU A 114 5.20 0.51 27.52
C LEU A 114 4.78 1.94 27.15
N TYR A 115 5.63 2.93 27.44
CA TYR A 115 5.35 4.33 27.19
C TYR A 115 6.13 4.93 26.02
N HIS A 116 6.81 4.14 25.17
CA HIS A 116 7.54 4.67 24.02
C HIS A 116 6.58 5.11 22.90
N SER A 117 5.84 4.16 22.34
CA SER A 117 4.73 4.40 21.41
C SER A 117 3.42 4.00 22.07
N VAL A 118 2.63 5.00 22.45
CA VAL A 118 1.37 4.81 23.18
C VAL A 118 0.21 4.86 22.19
N ARG A 119 -0.57 3.77 22.18
CA ARG A 119 -1.78 3.66 21.38
C ARG A 119 -2.99 3.50 22.30
N ILE A 120 -4.06 4.22 21.99
CA ILE A 120 -5.36 4.03 22.64
C ILE A 120 -6.30 3.34 21.65
N ASP A 121 -6.70 2.12 21.95
CA ASP A 121 -7.75 1.44 21.18
C ASP A 121 -9.09 1.52 21.91
N PRO A 122 -10.21 1.55 21.18
CA PRO A 122 -11.54 1.54 21.79
C PRO A 122 -11.91 0.15 22.32
N VAL A 123 -11.60 -0.90 21.57
CA VAL A 123 -12.05 -2.28 21.83
C VAL A 123 -10.97 -3.30 21.53
N HIS A 124 -11.11 -4.51 22.08
CA HIS A 124 -10.29 -5.66 21.69
C HIS A 124 -10.89 -6.29 20.42
N TYR A 125 -10.06 -6.47 19.39
CA TYR A 125 -10.43 -7.17 18.16
C TYR A 125 -10.04 -8.66 18.22
N CYS A 126 -10.39 -9.36 19.30
CA CYS A 126 -10.09 -10.78 19.45
C CYS A 126 -11.32 -11.59 19.85
N ARG A 127 -11.37 -12.85 19.38
CA ARG A 127 -12.43 -13.82 19.70
C ARG A 127 -12.61 -14.05 21.20
N LEU A 128 -11.52 -13.93 21.98
CA LEU A 128 -11.59 -14.01 23.43
C LEU A 128 -12.46 -12.88 24.03
N GLU A 129 -12.35 -11.66 23.52
CA GLU A 129 -13.18 -10.55 24.01
C GLU A 129 -14.66 -10.78 23.68
N GLU A 130 -14.98 -11.30 22.50
CA GLU A 130 -16.36 -11.64 22.11
C GLU A 130 -16.98 -12.62 23.11
N TRP A 131 -16.26 -13.71 23.42
CA TRP A 131 -16.68 -14.68 24.42
C TRP A 131 -16.83 -14.07 25.83
N LEU A 132 -15.88 -13.24 26.25
CA LEU A 132 -15.93 -12.54 27.55
C LEU A 132 -17.08 -11.51 27.61
N ALA A 133 -17.38 -10.84 26.50
CA ALA A 133 -18.49 -9.88 26.39
C ALA A 133 -19.84 -10.59 26.52
N GLU A 134 -20.03 -11.73 25.84
CA GLU A 134 -21.24 -12.55 26.01
C GLU A 134 -21.45 -13.03 27.44
N LYS A 135 -20.37 -13.45 28.10
CA LYS A 135 -20.44 -13.86 29.51
C LYS A 135 -20.82 -12.69 30.41
N ARG A 136 -20.23 -11.50 30.22
CA ARG A 136 -20.61 -10.28 30.96
C ARG A 136 -22.08 -9.91 30.78
N LYS A 137 -22.64 -10.07 29.59
CA LYS A 137 -24.08 -9.88 29.33
C LYS A 137 -24.96 -10.85 30.11
N LYS A 138 -24.51 -12.10 30.30
CA LYS A 138 -25.25 -13.16 31.01
C LYS A 138 -25.20 -13.01 32.54
N THR A 139 -24.10 -12.46 33.10
CA THR A 139 -23.91 -12.35 34.55
C THR A 139 -24.27 -10.99 35.14
N SER A 140 -24.37 -9.94 34.33
CA SER A 140 -24.53 -8.59 34.86
C SER A 140 -25.99 -8.20 35.07
N ARG A 141 -26.37 -7.95 36.34
CA ARG A 141 -27.48 -7.05 36.68
C ARG A 141 -26.96 -5.61 36.48
N PHE A 142 -26.80 -5.17 35.23
CA PHE A 142 -26.29 -3.84 34.95
C PHE A 142 -27.18 -2.78 35.60
N ASP A 143 -26.54 -1.78 36.20
CA ASP A 143 -27.18 -0.57 36.67
C ASP A 143 -27.77 0.15 35.44
N ARG A 144 -29.06 -0.03 35.18
CA ARG A 144 -29.74 0.46 33.95
C ARG A 144 -29.69 1.99 33.80
N ASN A 145 -29.27 2.70 34.85
CA ASN A 145 -29.29 4.16 34.92
C ASN A 145 -27.90 4.81 34.80
N GLY A 146 -26.81 4.02 34.73
CA GLY A 146 -25.47 4.56 34.51
C GLY A 146 -25.19 4.73 33.02
N VAL A 147 -24.79 5.95 32.60
CA VAL A 147 -24.21 6.14 31.26
C VAL A 147 -22.86 5.41 31.26
N PRO A 148 -22.67 4.36 30.44
CA PRO A 148 -21.39 3.66 30.39
C PRO A 148 -20.31 4.63 29.90
N GLU A 149 -19.27 4.79 30.71
CA GLU A 149 -18.08 5.56 30.36
C GLU A 149 -17.40 4.93 29.14
N ASP A 150 -17.07 5.75 28.14
CA ASP A 150 -16.35 5.29 26.95
C ASP A 150 -14.96 4.75 27.37
N PRO A 151 -14.64 3.47 27.09
CA PRO A 151 -13.36 2.88 27.44
C PRO A 151 -12.15 3.64 26.86
N ALA A 152 -12.27 4.19 25.65
CA ALA A 152 -11.16 4.94 25.03
C ALA A 152 -10.91 6.24 25.80
N GLN A 153 -11.97 6.98 26.13
CA GLN A 153 -11.90 8.18 26.95
C GLN A 153 -11.36 7.91 28.36
N ALA A 154 -11.77 6.81 29.00
CA ALA A 154 -11.24 6.39 30.30
C ALA A 154 -9.73 6.13 30.23
N ARG A 155 -9.26 5.43 29.19
CA ARG A 155 -7.83 5.16 28.94
C ARG A 155 -7.04 6.45 28.73
N LEU A 156 -7.56 7.42 27.98
CA LEU A 156 -6.90 8.71 27.81
C LEU A 156 -6.79 9.47 29.12
N ARG A 157 -7.84 9.48 29.94
CA ARG A 157 -7.80 10.11 31.27
C ARG A 157 -6.78 9.45 32.20
N LEU A 158 -6.66 8.12 32.15
CA LEU A 158 -5.65 7.38 32.90
C LEU A 158 -4.23 7.69 32.42
N LEU A 159 -4.02 7.75 31.10
CA LEU A 159 -2.73 8.14 30.52
C LEU A 159 -2.37 9.55 30.96
N ARG A 160 -3.28 10.53 30.77
CA ARG A 160 -3.12 11.93 31.18
C ARG A 160 -2.66 12.02 32.63
N ARG A 161 -3.36 11.33 33.55
CA ARG A 161 -2.99 11.31 34.96
C ARG A 161 -1.58 10.76 35.15
N THR A 162 -1.27 9.64 34.51
CA THR A 162 0.04 8.97 34.65
C THR A 162 1.20 9.85 34.17
N VAL A 163 1.07 10.49 33.00
CA VAL A 163 2.14 11.34 32.46
C VAL A 163 2.27 12.66 33.20
N ARG A 164 1.19 13.16 33.82
CA ARG A 164 1.22 14.37 34.66
C ARG A 164 1.77 14.11 36.06
N ASP A 165 1.55 12.91 36.60
CA ASP A 165 2.12 12.50 37.89
C ASP A 165 3.65 12.31 37.78
N ASP A 166 4.17 11.97 36.59
CA ASP A 166 5.60 11.80 36.33
C ASP A 166 6.02 12.32 34.94
N PRO A 167 6.03 13.65 34.74
CA PRO A 167 6.34 14.25 33.45
C PRO A 167 7.82 14.10 33.08
N THR A 168 8.70 14.01 34.08
CA THR A 168 10.15 13.99 33.87
C THR A 168 10.67 12.65 33.37
N ARG A 169 10.03 11.53 33.75
CA ARG A 169 10.46 10.19 33.33
C ARG A 169 9.47 9.58 32.33
N ILE A 170 8.20 9.48 32.69
CA ILE A 170 7.18 8.87 31.83
C ILE A 170 6.85 9.81 30.68
N GLY A 171 6.56 11.09 30.97
CA GLY A 171 6.26 12.09 29.93
C GLY A 171 7.36 12.21 28.86
N LYS A 172 8.64 12.19 29.26
CA LYS A 172 9.78 12.16 28.32
C LYS A 172 9.94 10.87 27.52
N SER A 173 9.37 9.76 27.99
CA SER A 173 9.49 8.47 27.31
C SER A 173 8.53 8.38 26.12
N VAL A 174 7.40 9.09 26.16
CA VAL A 174 6.40 9.11 25.08
C VAL A 174 6.93 9.88 23.87
N GLN A 175 7.05 9.18 22.75
CA GLN A 175 7.45 9.73 21.46
C GLN A 175 6.33 9.66 20.42
N TYR A 176 5.40 8.72 20.57
CA TYR A 176 4.28 8.54 19.65
C TYR A 176 2.99 8.40 20.46
N LEU A 177 1.94 9.13 20.08
CA LEU A 177 0.62 9.05 20.69
C LEU A 177 -0.45 8.83 19.62
N LYS A 178 -0.91 7.59 19.48
CA LYS A 178 -1.92 7.19 18.48
C LYS A 178 -3.30 7.08 19.12
N LEU A 179 -4.28 7.73 18.53
CA LEU A 179 -5.64 7.91 19.07
C LEU A 179 -6.68 7.53 18.03
N PRO A 180 -7.78 6.88 18.43
CA PRO A 180 -8.84 6.53 17.50
C PRO A 180 -9.61 7.80 17.11
N TYR A 181 -10.12 7.81 15.88
CA TYR A 181 -10.81 8.93 15.25
C TYR A 181 -11.84 9.59 16.17
N MET A 182 -12.74 8.81 16.77
CA MET A 182 -13.80 9.33 17.64
C MET A 182 -13.24 10.08 18.86
N LEU A 183 -12.10 9.65 19.40
CA LEU A 183 -11.53 10.24 20.61
C LEU A 183 -10.77 11.54 20.31
N ARG A 184 -10.03 11.58 19.21
CA ARG A 184 -9.29 12.80 18.81
C ARG A 184 -10.23 13.94 18.44
N GLU A 185 -11.40 13.65 17.85
CA GLU A 185 -12.44 14.66 17.55
C GLU A 185 -13.19 15.15 18.81
N SER A 186 -13.46 14.26 19.78
CA SER A 186 -14.33 14.59 20.90
C SER A 186 -13.62 15.11 22.16
N SER A 187 -12.32 14.84 22.34
CA SER A 187 -11.60 15.03 23.60
C SER A 187 -10.43 15.99 23.51
N GLN A 188 -10.58 17.10 22.78
CA GLN A 188 -9.50 18.05 22.53
C GLN A 188 -8.88 18.66 23.80
N VAL A 189 -9.67 18.89 24.86
CA VAL A 189 -9.17 19.46 26.13
C VAL A 189 -8.28 18.45 26.85
N GLU A 190 -8.75 17.21 27.01
CA GLU A 190 -7.98 16.11 27.58
C GLU A 190 -6.71 15.84 26.77
N LEU A 191 -6.80 15.91 25.44
CA LEU A 191 -5.66 15.75 24.54
C LEU A 191 -4.61 16.85 24.75
N ALA A 192 -5.01 18.12 24.74
CA ALA A 192 -4.11 19.24 25.00
C ALA A 192 -3.41 19.10 26.36
N GLN A 193 -4.17 18.76 27.41
CA GLN A 193 -3.64 18.57 28.76
C GLN A 193 -2.69 17.37 28.89
N THR A 194 -2.84 16.37 28.02
CA THR A 194 -1.94 15.22 27.95
C THR A 194 -0.66 15.61 27.24
N ILE A 195 -0.77 16.24 26.07
CA ILE A 195 0.35 16.69 25.23
C ILE A 195 1.24 17.70 25.97
N ALA A 196 0.66 18.55 26.82
CA ALA A 196 1.38 19.57 27.57
C ALA A 196 2.58 19.06 28.40
N VAL A 197 2.62 17.76 28.69
CA VAL A 197 3.70 17.11 29.46
C VAL A 197 4.50 16.08 28.65
N LEU A 198 4.41 16.11 27.31
CA LEU A 198 5.11 15.18 26.39
C LEU A 198 6.15 15.92 25.52
N PRO A 199 7.29 16.36 26.08
CA PRO A 199 8.24 17.21 25.37
C PRO A 199 9.00 16.53 24.21
N ASN A 200 9.00 15.20 24.18
CA ASN A 200 9.72 14.40 23.18
C ASN A 200 8.80 13.82 22.10
N LEU A 201 7.56 14.30 22.02
CA LEU A 201 6.58 13.82 21.07
C LEU A 201 7.04 14.10 19.64
N ARG A 202 7.10 13.04 18.84
CA ARG A 202 7.46 13.03 17.42
C ARG A 202 6.24 12.90 16.52
N TYR A 203 5.20 12.21 16.99
CA TYR A 203 3.96 12.01 16.26
C TYR A 203 2.77 11.94 17.20
N VAL A 204 1.65 12.52 16.78
CA VAL A 204 0.37 12.42 17.47
C VAL A 204 -0.78 12.46 16.48
N ASP A 205 -1.79 11.64 16.72
CA ASP A 205 -3.07 11.71 16.01
C ASP A 205 -3.84 12.96 16.46
N LEU A 206 -4.16 13.85 15.52
CA LEU A 206 -4.82 15.14 15.79
C LEU A 206 -6.19 15.20 15.07
N PRO A 207 -7.15 15.98 15.60
CA PRO A 207 -8.45 16.15 14.96
C PRO A 207 -8.34 16.87 13.61
N GLU A 208 -9.23 16.54 12.68
CA GLU A 208 -9.20 17.06 11.31
C GLU A 208 -9.33 18.59 11.25
N GLY A 209 -10.17 19.17 12.11
CA GLY A 209 -10.33 20.63 12.18
C GLY A 209 -9.06 21.37 12.59
N MET A 210 -8.07 20.70 13.23
CA MET A 210 -6.77 21.33 13.47
C MET A 210 -6.06 21.65 12.14
N PHE A 211 -6.12 20.75 11.17
CA PHE A 211 -5.42 20.87 9.89
C PHE A 211 -6.01 21.94 8.98
N CYS A 212 -7.24 22.41 9.24
CA CYS A 212 -7.92 23.47 8.49
C CYS A 212 -7.95 24.82 9.24
N ASP A 213 -7.17 24.96 10.32
CA ASP A 213 -7.19 26.13 11.20
C ASP A 213 -8.54 26.47 11.83
N ASP A 214 -9.42 25.48 12.03
CA ASP A 214 -10.73 25.69 12.67
C ASP A 214 -10.57 26.37 14.06
N PRO A 215 -11.28 27.49 14.32
CA PRO A 215 -11.25 28.17 15.61
C PRO A 215 -11.59 27.27 16.80
N HIS A 216 -12.41 26.23 16.61
CA HIS A 216 -12.78 25.27 17.66
C HIS A 216 -11.55 24.58 18.29
N TYR A 217 -10.50 24.39 17.50
CA TYR A 217 -9.27 23.70 17.89
C TYR A 217 -8.08 24.65 18.14
N ALA A 218 -8.31 25.97 18.21
CA ALA A 218 -7.23 26.96 18.33
C ALA A 218 -6.35 26.75 19.57
N THR A 219 -6.95 26.45 20.73
CA THR A 219 -6.20 26.17 21.97
C THR A 219 -5.31 24.95 21.84
N LEU A 220 -5.82 23.87 21.25
CA LEU A 220 -5.05 22.65 21.03
C LEU A 220 -3.87 22.92 20.07
N ARG A 221 -4.10 23.66 18.98
CA ARG A 221 -3.06 24.03 18.01
C ARG A 221 -1.92 24.80 18.66
N LEU A 222 -2.24 25.82 19.46
CA LEU A 222 -1.24 26.60 20.20
C LEU A 222 -0.44 25.72 21.18
N GLU A 223 -1.10 24.80 21.88
CA GLU A 223 -0.40 23.88 22.81
C GLU A 223 0.54 22.93 22.05
N VAL A 224 0.09 22.33 20.94
CA VAL A 224 0.94 21.44 20.11
C VAL A 224 2.14 22.20 19.56
N GLN A 225 1.94 23.41 19.03
CA GLN A 225 3.03 24.24 18.52
C GLN A 225 4.04 24.60 19.62
N ALA A 226 3.57 24.94 20.82
CA ALA A 226 4.44 25.35 21.92
C ALA A 226 5.14 24.19 22.65
N ARG A 227 4.52 23.00 22.71
CA ARG A 227 4.99 21.87 23.54
C ARG A 227 5.61 20.72 22.77
N CYS A 228 5.37 20.65 21.46
CA CYS A 228 5.88 19.59 20.60
C CYS A 228 6.84 20.13 19.54
N PRO A 229 7.99 20.72 19.91
CA PRO A 229 8.93 21.29 18.92
C PRO A 229 9.57 20.23 18.02
N ASN A 230 9.54 18.96 18.42
CA ASN A 230 10.19 17.84 17.73
C ASN A 230 9.22 16.99 16.88
N LEU A 231 8.06 17.54 16.54
CA LEU A 231 7.09 16.87 15.69
C LEU A 231 7.69 16.59 14.31
N ARG A 232 7.42 15.39 13.78
CA ARG A 232 8.03 14.87 12.54
C ARG A 232 7.05 14.79 11.37
N LYS A 233 5.75 14.80 11.65
CA LYS A 233 4.70 14.81 10.62
C LYS A 233 3.66 15.88 10.92
N MET A 234 3.23 16.58 9.87
CA MET A 234 2.09 17.50 9.94
C MET A 234 1.30 17.49 8.62
N THR A 235 0.02 17.79 8.73
CA THR A 235 -0.91 17.95 7.61
C THR A 235 -1.51 19.36 7.63
N TYR A 236 -1.64 19.98 6.47
CA TYR A 236 -2.31 21.26 6.27
C TYR A 236 -3.37 21.10 5.19
N MET A 237 -4.56 21.61 5.47
CA MET A 237 -5.73 21.58 4.61
C MET A 237 -6.22 22.99 4.29
N GLY A 238 -7.07 23.14 3.27
CA GLY A 238 -7.67 24.42 2.91
C GLY A 238 -8.19 25.21 4.12
N GLY A 239 -7.83 26.49 4.20
CA GLY A 239 -8.10 27.36 5.35
C GLY A 239 -6.92 27.52 6.33
N SER A 240 -5.90 26.66 6.25
CA SER A 240 -4.71 26.71 7.12
C SER A 240 -3.48 27.38 6.50
N GLU A 241 -3.64 28.12 5.41
CA GLU A 241 -2.55 28.75 4.65
C GLU A 241 -1.69 29.66 5.54
N ARG A 242 -2.31 30.35 6.50
CA ARG A 242 -1.60 31.20 7.46
C ARG A 242 -0.70 30.40 8.38
N SER A 243 -1.19 29.28 8.92
CA SER A 243 -0.38 28.43 9.80
C SER A 243 0.73 27.71 9.04
N LEU A 244 0.48 27.33 7.78
CA LEU A 244 1.53 26.81 6.90
C LEU A 244 2.61 27.86 6.64
N ALA A 245 2.24 29.10 6.32
CA ALA A 245 3.19 30.18 6.07
C ALA A 245 4.12 30.47 7.26
N MET A 246 3.66 30.23 8.50
CA MET A 246 4.52 30.37 9.69
C MET A 246 5.73 29.42 9.69
N LEU A 247 5.66 28.28 8.99
CA LEU A 247 6.79 27.35 8.87
C LEU A 247 7.99 28.00 8.19
N ALA A 248 7.78 28.95 7.28
CA ALA A 248 8.86 29.66 6.58
C ALA A 248 9.82 30.41 7.52
N SER A 249 9.41 30.66 8.77
CA SER A 249 10.29 31.22 9.81
C SER A 249 11.42 30.27 10.23
N GLY A 250 11.30 28.97 9.97
CA GLY A 250 12.22 27.93 10.46
C GLY A 250 12.17 27.69 11.98
N GLN A 251 11.28 28.37 12.70
CA GLN A 251 11.17 28.25 14.17
C GLN A 251 10.13 27.20 14.60
N VAL A 252 9.14 26.96 13.74
CA VAL A 252 8.04 26.03 14.02
C VAL A 252 8.40 24.67 13.43
N TRP A 253 8.49 23.65 14.30
CA TRP A 253 8.78 22.26 13.95
C TRP A 253 9.94 22.11 12.93
N PRO A 254 11.16 22.58 13.25
CA PRO A 254 12.33 22.54 12.34
C PRO A 254 12.76 21.12 11.93
N ASN A 255 12.17 20.13 12.59
CA ASN A 255 12.49 18.72 12.55
C ASN A 255 11.46 17.91 11.74
N LEU A 256 10.53 18.56 11.04
CA LEU A 256 9.55 17.90 10.18
C LEU A 256 10.23 17.05 9.10
N GLU A 257 9.76 15.81 9.00
CA GLU A 257 10.20 14.81 8.02
C GLU A 257 9.12 14.54 6.99
N VAL A 258 7.84 14.68 7.36
CA VAL A 258 6.68 14.39 6.51
C VAL A 258 5.72 15.57 6.52
N LEU A 259 5.36 16.04 5.33
CA LEU A 259 4.39 17.11 5.13
C LEU A 259 3.30 16.68 4.15
N GLU A 260 2.04 16.84 4.55
CA GLU A 260 0.89 16.62 3.69
C GLU A 260 0.14 17.95 3.49
N LEU A 261 -0.08 18.33 2.23
CA LEU A 261 -0.72 19.56 1.81
C LEU A 261 -1.95 19.21 0.97
N ASN A 262 -3.14 19.64 1.37
CA ASN A 262 -4.38 19.31 0.66
C ASN A 262 -5.26 20.56 0.49
N ASP A 263 -5.74 20.82 -0.72
CA ASP A 263 -6.74 21.87 -1.00
C ASP A 263 -6.32 23.29 -0.54
N LEU A 264 -5.03 23.62 -0.61
CA LEU A 264 -4.50 24.91 -0.13
C LEU A 264 -4.46 25.98 -1.22
N ALA A 265 -4.91 27.18 -0.87
CA ALA A 265 -4.84 28.36 -1.73
C ALA A 265 -3.63 29.25 -1.38
N ILE A 266 -2.43 28.71 -1.55
CA ILE A 266 -1.16 29.40 -1.24
C ILE A 266 -0.43 29.84 -2.52
N ASP A 267 0.31 30.94 -2.47
CA ASP A 267 1.15 31.37 -3.59
C ASP A 267 2.47 30.57 -3.66
N ALA A 268 3.03 30.46 -4.87
CA ALA A 268 4.22 29.66 -5.14
C ALA A 268 5.43 30.11 -4.32
N MET A 269 5.62 31.41 -4.11
CA MET A 269 6.80 31.96 -3.43
C MET A 269 6.75 31.69 -1.92
N THR A 270 5.58 31.83 -1.30
CA THR A 270 5.40 31.44 0.11
C THR A 270 5.59 29.94 0.27
N LEU A 271 5.02 29.11 -0.61
CA LEU A 271 5.22 27.66 -0.57
C LEU A 271 6.70 27.28 -0.74
N ARG A 272 7.41 27.94 -1.65
CA ARG A 272 8.85 27.78 -1.88
C ARG A 272 9.68 28.13 -0.64
N ALA A 273 9.33 29.21 0.05
CA ALA A 273 9.97 29.62 1.29
C ALA A 273 9.72 28.61 2.43
N VAL A 274 8.48 28.13 2.56
CA VAL A 274 8.11 27.09 3.53
C VAL A 274 8.92 25.82 3.28
N LEU A 275 8.85 25.24 2.08
CA LEU A 275 9.54 23.98 1.78
C LEU A 275 11.07 24.11 1.89
N GLY A 276 11.62 25.26 1.51
CA GLY A 276 13.05 25.55 1.65
C GLY A 276 13.53 25.69 3.10
N SER A 277 12.64 26.05 4.04
CA SER A 277 12.97 26.14 5.47
C SER A 277 12.99 24.78 6.19
N LEU A 278 12.35 23.75 5.60
CA LEU A 278 12.20 22.43 6.21
C LEU A 278 13.35 21.50 5.79
N THR A 279 14.56 21.75 6.27
CA THR A 279 15.77 21.03 5.84
C THR A 279 15.77 19.53 6.11
N ASN A 280 14.92 19.05 7.03
CA ASN A 280 14.78 17.64 7.39
C ASN A 280 13.64 16.93 6.63
N LEU A 281 12.95 17.63 5.72
CA LEU A 281 11.81 17.08 5.00
C LEU A 281 12.26 15.96 4.07
N GLN A 282 11.63 14.81 4.21
CA GLN A 282 11.93 13.59 3.47
C GLN A 282 10.75 13.11 2.64
N ALA A 283 9.52 13.46 3.03
CA ALA A 283 8.33 12.98 2.36
C ALA A 283 7.32 14.13 2.20
N LEU A 284 6.91 14.40 0.97
CA LEU A 284 5.95 15.45 0.64
C LEU A 284 4.79 14.86 -0.16
N LYS A 285 3.57 15.07 0.34
CA LYS A 285 2.33 14.79 -0.39
C LYS A 285 1.59 16.10 -0.61
N VAL A 286 1.25 16.38 -1.86
CA VAL A 286 0.47 17.56 -2.25
C VAL A 286 -0.73 17.12 -3.07
N SER A 287 -1.92 17.54 -2.66
CA SER A 287 -3.18 17.26 -3.33
C SER A 287 -3.93 18.56 -3.60
N ASN A 288 -4.42 18.75 -4.82
CA ASN A 288 -5.29 19.87 -5.22
C ASN A 288 -4.81 21.25 -4.70
N THR A 289 -3.50 21.51 -4.82
CA THR A 289 -2.88 22.75 -4.34
C THR A 289 -2.27 23.47 -5.54
N PRO A 290 -3.02 24.39 -6.20
CA PRO A 290 -2.59 25.04 -7.45
C PRO A 290 -1.34 25.91 -7.28
N GLY A 291 -1.02 26.32 -6.05
CA GLY A 291 0.23 27.02 -5.72
C GLY A 291 1.50 26.21 -5.95
N LEU A 292 1.41 24.88 -6.04
CA LEU A 292 2.56 24.04 -6.39
C LEU A 292 2.73 24.01 -7.91
N SER A 293 3.76 24.69 -8.39
CA SER A 293 4.13 24.77 -9.80
C SER A 293 5.63 24.54 -10.02
N ASP A 294 6.07 24.54 -11.28
CA ASP A 294 7.49 24.47 -11.64
C ASP A 294 8.35 25.54 -10.95
N GLU A 295 7.80 26.73 -10.67
CA GLU A 295 8.50 27.81 -9.96
C GLU A 295 8.84 27.45 -8.51
N VAL A 296 8.07 26.54 -7.90
CA VAL A 296 8.36 26.03 -6.56
C VAL A 296 9.50 25.02 -6.60
N LEU A 297 9.59 24.24 -7.69
CA LEU A 297 10.61 23.22 -7.85
C LEU A 297 11.93 23.79 -8.39
N SER A 298 11.88 24.97 -9.01
CA SER A 298 13.04 25.61 -9.60
C SER A 298 14.01 26.17 -8.56
N SER A 299 15.28 26.23 -8.96
CA SER A 299 16.29 26.96 -8.22
C SER A 299 16.22 28.43 -8.62
N SER A 300 15.84 29.30 -7.69
CA SER A 300 15.85 30.75 -7.86
C SER A 300 16.88 31.39 -6.95
N ASP A 301 17.57 32.42 -7.45
CA ASP A 301 18.54 33.18 -6.69
C ASP A 301 17.88 33.85 -5.47
N GLY A 302 18.46 33.63 -4.29
CA GLY A 302 18.02 34.26 -3.04
C GLY A 302 16.99 33.48 -2.21
N LEU A 303 16.51 32.32 -2.68
CA LEU A 303 15.64 31.43 -1.90
C LEU A 303 16.40 30.19 -1.39
N PRO A 304 16.05 29.66 -0.19
CA PRO A 304 16.67 28.44 0.34
C PRO A 304 16.44 27.27 -0.63
N THR A 305 17.42 26.41 -0.91
CA THR A 305 17.21 25.25 -1.79
C THR A 305 16.19 24.25 -1.21
N LEU A 306 15.43 23.57 -2.07
CA LEU A 306 14.56 22.49 -1.61
C LEU A 306 15.39 21.32 -1.05
N PRO A 307 14.95 20.68 0.04
CA PRO A 307 15.62 19.51 0.60
C PRO A 307 15.49 18.29 -0.32
N PRO A 308 16.46 17.35 -0.31
CA PRO A 308 16.38 16.13 -1.12
C PRO A 308 15.35 15.14 -0.53
N MET A 309 14.15 15.15 -1.09
CA MET A 309 13.03 14.30 -0.65
C MET A 309 13.16 12.86 -1.15
N LYS A 310 12.81 11.91 -0.27
CA LYS A 310 12.73 10.47 -0.55
C LYS A 310 11.40 10.04 -1.18
N GLU A 311 10.31 10.66 -0.76
CA GLU A 311 8.96 10.38 -1.24
C GLU A 311 8.30 11.67 -1.71
N LEU A 312 7.85 11.70 -2.98
CA LEU A 312 7.13 12.83 -3.55
C LEU A 312 5.82 12.33 -4.18
N VAL A 313 4.69 12.76 -3.63
CA VAL A 313 3.34 12.37 -4.07
C VAL A 313 2.58 13.62 -4.49
N LEU A 314 2.32 13.74 -5.79
CA LEU A 314 1.65 14.89 -6.39
C LEU A 314 0.32 14.44 -6.99
N LYS A 315 -0.77 15.04 -6.53
CA LYS A 315 -2.15 14.75 -6.97
C LYS A 315 -2.86 16.04 -7.35
N ASP A 316 -3.45 16.07 -8.53
CA ASP A 316 -4.22 17.22 -9.04
C ASP A 316 -3.42 18.55 -8.92
N THR A 317 -2.16 18.50 -9.38
CA THR A 317 -1.21 19.63 -9.38
C THR A 317 -0.73 19.89 -10.80
N PRO A 318 -1.61 20.42 -11.68
CA PRO A 318 -1.31 20.58 -13.10
C PRO A 318 -0.17 21.56 -13.39
N GLY A 319 0.12 22.47 -12.45
CA GLY A 319 1.24 23.42 -12.55
C GLY A 319 2.63 22.80 -12.45
N VAL A 320 2.73 21.55 -11.97
CA VAL A 320 3.99 20.80 -11.95
C VAL A 320 4.12 20.02 -13.26
N THR A 321 5.10 20.40 -14.06
CA THR A 321 5.40 19.79 -15.36
C THR A 321 6.72 19.02 -15.32
N LEU A 322 7.08 18.43 -16.46
CA LEU A 322 8.37 17.77 -16.62
C LEU A 322 9.54 18.73 -16.33
N LYS A 323 9.43 20.01 -16.72
CA LYS A 323 10.50 20.99 -16.57
C LYS A 323 10.86 21.18 -15.10
N GLY A 324 9.89 21.45 -14.24
CA GLY A 324 10.13 21.63 -12.81
C GLY A 324 10.69 20.39 -12.14
N LEU A 325 10.20 19.20 -12.51
CA LEU A 325 10.74 17.94 -11.97
C LEU A 325 12.20 17.69 -12.39
N ILE A 326 12.56 17.96 -13.65
CA ILE A 326 13.93 17.80 -14.12
C ILE A 326 14.86 18.81 -13.44
N GLU A 327 14.40 20.03 -13.22
CA GLU A 327 15.16 21.05 -12.49
C GLU A 327 15.38 20.65 -11.02
N TYR A 328 14.35 20.14 -10.35
CA TYR A 328 14.50 19.59 -8.99
C TYR A 328 15.44 18.38 -8.94
N LEU A 329 15.37 17.50 -9.95
CA LEU A 329 16.26 16.35 -10.11
C LEU A 329 17.65 16.73 -10.66
N ALA A 330 17.94 18.00 -10.98
CA ALA A 330 19.25 18.40 -11.47
C ALA A 330 20.35 18.18 -10.41
N TRP A 331 19.97 18.18 -9.12
CA TRP A 331 20.87 18.00 -7.99
C TRP A 331 21.13 16.52 -7.70
N GLN A 332 22.40 16.14 -7.59
CA GLN A 332 22.80 14.74 -7.37
C GLN A 332 22.23 14.15 -6.08
N GLU A 333 22.16 14.95 -5.01
CA GLU A 333 21.58 14.53 -3.72
C GLU A 333 20.10 14.12 -3.88
N THR A 334 19.33 14.92 -4.64
CA THR A 334 17.93 14.62 -4.95
C THR A 334 17.78 13.36 -5.80
N GLN A 335 18.64 13.18 -6.81
CA GLN A 335 18.63 11.99 -7.68
C GLN A 335 18.87 10.69 -6.89
N GLN A 336 19.68 10.76 -5.83
CA GLN A 336 20.01 9.62 -4.97
C GLN A 336 19.00 9.42 -3.85
N ALA A 337 18.36 10.50 -3.38
CA ALA A 337 17.38 10.43 -2.31
C ALA A 337 16.01 9.93 -2.79
N LEU A 338 15.54 10.36 -3.96
CA LEU A 338 14.18 10.08 -4.42
C LEU A 338 13.99 8.58 -4.73
N THR A 339 13.13 7.93 -3.93
CA THR A 339 12.81 6.50 -4.05
C THR A 339 11.37 6.23 -4.45
N VAL A 340 10.45 7.14 -4.12
CA VAL A 340 9.03 7.05 -4.45
C VAL A 340 8.58 8.34 -5.12
N LEU A 341 8.02 8.22 -6.33
CA LEU A 341 7.43 9.34 -7.07
C LEU A 341 6.03 8.95 -7.55
N THR A 342 5.03 9.77 -7.24
CA THR A 342 3.65 9.59 -7.72
C THR A 342 3.16 10.87 -8.36
N LEU A 343 2.64 10.74 -9.57
CA LEU A 343 2.13 11.82 -10.41
C LEU A 343 0.71 11.47 -10.82
N ASN A 344 -0.29 12.06 -10.18
CA ASN A 344 -1.69 11.90 -10.54
C ASN A 344 -2.25 13.24 -11.03
N ASN A 345 -2.74 13.29 -12.26
CA ASN A 345 -3.30 14.51 -12.87
C ASN A 345 -2.37 15.73 -12.73
N THR A 346 -1.08 15.52 -13.01
CA THR A 346 -0.06 16.58 -13.07
C THR A 346 0.14 17.07 -14.50
N GLY A 347 0.93 18.12 -14.70
CA GLY A 347 1.33 18.60 -16.03
C GLY A 347 2.37 17.72 -16.74
N VAL A 348 2.77 16.58 -16.16
CA VAL A 348 3.73 15.65 -16.75
C VAL A 348 3.05 14.72 -17.74
N HIS A 349 3.48 14.79 -19.00
CA HIS A 349 2.92 13.95 -20.05
C HIS A 349 3.54 12.53 -20.04
N PRO A 350 2.76 11.44 -20.16
CA PRO A 350 3.29 10.07 -20.13
C PRO A 350 4.33 9.74 -21.21
N ALA A 351 4.35 10.48 -22.32
CA ALA A 351 5.33 10.26 -23.39
C ALA A 351 6.76 10.73 -23.03
N SER A 352 6.93 11.61 -22.04
CA SER A 352 8.23 12.19 -21.68
C SER A 352 8.91 11.56 -20.46
N LEU A 353 8.35 10.46 -19.94
CA LEU A 353 8.85 9.81 -18.72
C LEU A 353 10.29 9.30 -18.79
N GLN A 354 10.83 9.12 -20.00
CA GLN A 354 12.22 8.74 -20.20
C GLN A 354 13.17 9.69 -19.46
N GLU A 355 12.91 10.99 -19.54
CA GLU A 355 13.78 12.01 -18.93
C GLU A 355 13.81 11.87 -17.40
N ILE A 356 12.65 11.63 -16.78
CA ILE A 356 12.55 11.37 -15.33
C ILE A 356 13.36 10.13 -14.95
N PHE A 357 13.21 9.02 -15.68
CA PHE A 357 13.95 7.79 -15.36
C PHE A 357 15.45 7.89 -15.62
N THR A 358 15.89 8.75 -16.54
CA THR A 358 17.33 9.00 -16.72
C THR A 358 17.93 9.78 -15.56
N MET A 359 17.18 10.69 -14.92
CA MET A 359 17.66 11.51 -13.82
C MET A 359 17.47 10.85 -12.45
N ALA A 360 16.34 10.16 -12.22
CA ALA A 360 15.98 9.57 -10.94
C ALA A 360 16.69 8.21 -10.70
N SER A 361 18.00 8.29 -10.44
CA SER A 361 18.92 7.13 -10.38
C SER A 361 18.59 6.08 -9.31
N SER A 362 17.87 6.46 -8.25
CA SER A 362 17.55 5.60 -7.10
C SER A 362 16.06 5.28 -6.96
N LEU A 363 15.26 5.61 -7.98
CA LEU A 363 13.81 5.44 -7.96
C LEU A 363 13.42 3.96 -7.91
N LYS A 364 12.63 3.57 -6.90
CA LYS A 364 12.15 2.19 -6.69
C LYS A 364 10.67 2.03 -7.01
N THR A 365 9.89 3.07 -6.72
CA THR A 365 8.45 3.07 -6.96
C THR A 365 8.07 4.30 -7.77
N PHE A 366 7.43 4.08 -8.92
CA PHE A 366 6.90 5.14 -9.76
C PHE A 366 5.43 4.87 -10.06
N ALA A 367 4.59 5.90 -9.90
CA ALA A 367 3.20 5.86 -10.29
C ALA A 367 2.85 7.08 -11.12
N ILE A 368 2.18 6.87 -12.25
CA ILE A 368 1.56 7.91 -13.05
C ILE A 368 0.11 7.55 -13.35
N GLN A 369 -0.77 8.53 -13.13
CA GLN A 369 -2.15 8.52 -13.57
C GLN A 369 -2.40 9.81 -14.38
N ALA A 370 -2.74 9.66 -15.66
CA ALA A 370 -2.91 10.80 -16.55
C ALA A 370 -4.01 10.55 -17.59
N SER A 371 -4.69 11.62 -17.99
CA SER A 371 -5.61 11.63 -19.12
C SER A 371 -4.92 12.17 -20.38
N VAL A 372 -5.09 11.49 -21.50
CA VAL A 372 -4.49 11.85 -22.79
C VAL A 372 -5.56 12.13 -23.84
N SER A 373 -5.34 13.16 -24.66
CA SER A 373 -6.16 13.51 -25.81
C SER A 373 -5.52 13.11 -27.15
N GLU A 374 -4.20 12.93 -27.17
CA GLU A 374 -3.40 12.69 -28.38
C GLU A 374 -2.77 11.30 -28.38
N GLN A 375 -2.64 10.73 -29.59
CA GLN A 375 -1.94 9.45 -29.79
C GLN A 375 -0.47 9.58 -29.41
N PHE A 376 0.14 8.46 -29.00
CA PHE A 376 1.56 8.44 -28.66
C PHE A 376 2.43 8.98 -29.81
N PRO A 377 3.39 9.89 -29.56
CA PRO A 377 4.20 10.49 -30.61
C PRO A 377 5.02 9.43 -31.38
N THR A 378 4.76 9.28 -32.68
CA THR A 378 5.50 8.36 -33.59
C THR A 378 6.89 8.87 -33.98
N SER A 379 7.40 9.94 -33.35
CA SER A 379 8.69 10.54 -33.70
C SER A 379 9.86 9.58 -33.45
N ALA A 380 10.83 9.53 -34.37
CA ALA A 380 12.03 8.67 -34.33
C ALA A 380 12.97 8.86 -33.12
N ASN A 381 12.61 9.72 -32.16
CA ASN A 381 13.42 10.06 -30.98
C ASN A 381 12.88 9.46 -29.67
N SER A 382 11.79 8.68 -29.68
CA SER A 382 11.30 8.03 -28.46
C SER A 382 12.20 6.85 -28.07
N ARG A 383 13.11 7.08 -27.12
CA ARG A 383 13.94 6.01 -26.55
C ARG A 383 13.06 5.09 -25.69
N PRO A 384 13.32 3.79 -25.58
CA PRO A 384 12.56 2.95 -24.66
C PRO A 384 12.66 3.45 -23.20
N LEU A 385 11.60 3.28 -22.41
CA LEU A 385 11.67 3.52 -20.97
C LEU A 385 12.65 2.54 -20.35
N ALA A 386 13.58 3.05 -19.55
CA ALA A 386 14.55 2.21 -18.86
C ALA A 386 14.84 2.75 -17.46
N SER A 387 14.86 1.85 -16.47
CA SER A 387 15.32 2.14 -15.12
C SER A 387 15.96 0.89 -14.50
N ARG A 388 17.16 1.07 -13.93
CA ARG A 388 17.92 -0.02 -13.31
C ARG A 388 17.47 -0.35 -11.89
N THR A 389 16.71 0.53 -11.25
CA THR A 389 16.35 0.45 -9.83
C THR A 389 14.87 0.24 -9.58
N LEU A 390 14.02 0.50 -10.56
CA LEU A 390 12.56 0.45 -10.40
C LEU A 390 12.09 -0.97 -10.09
N GLU A 391 11.35 -1.12 -8.99
CA GLU A 391 10.78 -2.38 -8.49
C GLU A 391 9.26 -2.41 -8.65
N THR A 392 8.59 -1.26 -8.59
CA THR A 392 7.14 -1.12 -8.73
C THR A 392 6.81 0.02 -9.69
N LEU A 393 6.03 -0.27 -10.74
CA LEU A 393 5.56 0.69 -11.73
C LEU A 393 4.03 0.66 -11.78
N ARG A 394 3.39 1.81 -11.64
CA ARG A 394 1.96 1.99 -11.91
C ARG A 394 1.79 2.98 -13.05
N PHE A 395 1.19 2.53 -14.14
CA PHE A 395 1.07 3.28 -15.38
C PHE A 395 -0.39 3.24 -15.82
N GLU A 396 -1.14 4.25 -15.41
CA GLU A 396 -2.57 4.39 -15.70
C GLU A 396 -2.79 5.56 -16.65
N VAL A 397 -3.09 5.24 -17.90
CA VAL A 397 -3.37 6.24 -18.94
C VAL A 397 -4.80 6.05 -19.43
N SER A 398 -5.60 7.10 -19.32
CA SER A 398 -7.01 7.12 -19.73
C SER A 398 -7.23 8.15 -20.86
N SER A 399 -8.27 7.98 -21.67
CA SER A 399 -8.62 8.98 -22.70
C SER A 399 -9.47 10.12 -22.11
N CYS A 400 -9.23 11.36 -22.53
CA CYS A 400 -10.05 12.53 -22.12
C CYS A 400 -11.49 12.47 -22.66
N SER A 401 -11.76 11.70 -23.71
CA SER A 401 -13.08 11.62 -24.37
C SER A 401 -13.69 10.23 -24.24
N ALA A 402 -14.87 10.13 -23.62
CA ALA A 402 -15.66 8.92 -23.58
C ALA A 402 -16.33 8.67 -24.95
N GLY A 403 -15.69 7.86 -25.80
CA GLY A 403 -16.22 7.40 -27.09
C GLY A 403 -15.15 7.25 -28.18
N ALA A 404 -15.30 6.24 -29.06
CA ALA A 404 -14.58 5.89 -30.31
C ALA A 404 -13.02 5.92 -30.35
N PHE A 405 -12.33 6.48 -29.36
CA PHE A 405 -10.88 6.66 -29.28
C PHE A 405 -10.20 5.76 -28.25
N SER A 406 -10.75 4.56 -28.02
CA SER A 406 -10.07 3.48 -27.28
C SER A 406 -8.67 3.17 -27.86
N SER A 407 -8.40 3.55 -29.11
CA SER A 407 -7.10 3.39 -29.77
C SER A 407 -6.02 4.39 -29.34
N VAL A 408 -6.36 5.50 -28.67
CA VAL A 408 -5.36 6.53 -28.29
C VAL A 408 -4.43 6.02 -27.18
N THR A 409 -5.00 5.34 -26.18
CA THR A 409 -4.25 4.78 -25.05
C THR A 409 -3.42 3.54 -25.46
N MET A 410 -3.87 2.80 -26.47
CA MET A 410 -3.17 1.61 -27.02
C MET A 410 -1.71 1.89 -27.37
N GLY A 411 -1.41 3.07 -27.95
CA GLY A 411 -0.04 3.46 -28.30
C GLY A 411 0.88 3.59 -27.08
N TYR A 412 0.36 4.09 -25.95
CA TYR A 412 1.13 4.24 -24.71
C TYR A 412 1.43 2.88 -24.07
N TYR A 413 0.44 1.98 -24.04
CA TYR A 413 0.62 0.62 -23.50
C TYR A 413 1.53 -0.23 -24.40
N SER A 414 1.42 -0.10 -25.73
CA SER A 414 2.33 -0.77 -26.68
C SER A 414 3.78 -0.30 -26.51
N TYR A 415 3.99 1.00 -26.28
CA TYR A 415 5.30 1.58 -26.01
C TYR A 415 5.89 1.10 -24.65
N LEU A 416 5.05 0.98 -23.62
CA LEU A 416 5.44 0.41 -22.33
C LEU A 416 5.84 -1.07 -22.47
N ALA A 417 5.02 -1.88 -23.14
CA ALA A 417 5.30 -3.29 -23.40
C ALA A 417 6.62 -3.47 -24.16
N SER A 418 6.84 -2.67 -25.22
CA SER A 418 8.10 -2.68 -25.99
C SER A 418 9.32 -2.33 -25.14
N SER A 419 9.17 -1.40 -24.19
CA SER A 419 10.24 -1.00 -23.27
C SER A 419 10.59 -2.11 -22.26
N ILE A 420 9.57 -2.83 -21.77
CA ILE A 420 9.76 -3.99 -20.87
C ILE A 420 10.42 -5.15 -21.62
N LEU A 421 9.91 -5.52 -22.80
CA LEU A 421 10.45 -6.58 -23.66
C LEU A 421 11.86 -6.26 -24.19
N GLY A 422 12.19 -4.97 -24.32
CA GLY A 422 13.52 -4.47 -24.64
C GLY A 422 14.52 -4.52 -23.47
N GLY A 423 14.11 -5.02 -22.29
CA GLY A 423 14.98 -5.15 -21.12
C GLY A 423 15.20 -3.85 -20.35
N GLY A 424 14.33 -2.84 -20.53
CA GLY A 424 14.47 -1.53 -19.87
C GLY A 424 14.35 -1.58 -18.34
N PHE A 425 13.70 -2.59 -17.78
CA PHE A 425 13.37 -2.68 -16.35
C PHE A 425 13.85 -3.99 -15.68
N PRO A 426 15.17 -4.17 -15.47
CA PRO A 426 15.74 -5.41 -14.94
C PRO A 426 15.36 -5.74 -13.48
N ARG A 427 14.78 -4.80 -12.73
CA ARG A 427 14.38 -5.03 -11.32
C ARG A 427 12.88 -4.95 -11.06
N LEU A 428 12.08 -4.72 -12.10
CA LEU A 428 10.64 -4.45 -11.97
C LEU A 428 9.89 -5.72 -11.56
N ARG A 429 9.32 -5.74 -10.36
CA ARG A 429 8.61 -6.89 -9.82
C ARG A 429 7.10 -6.76 -9.94
N ARG A 430 6.58 -5.55 -9.79
CA ARG A 430 5.15 -5.27 -9.81
C ARG A 430 4.83 -4.19 -10.83
N LEU A 431 3.88 -4.48 -11.70
CA LEU A 431 3.39 -3.59 -12.74
C LEU A 431 1.87 -3.45 -12.62
N TYR A 432 1.38 -2.23 -12.50
CA TYR A 432 -0.05 -1.92 -12.47
C TYR A 432 -0.42 -1.14 -13.73
N VAL A 433 -1.42 -1.59 -14.47
CA VAL A 433 -1.82 -1.06 -15.77
C VAL A 433 -3.33 -0.93 -15.85
N HIS A 434 -3.83 0.15 -16.44
CA HIS A 434 -5.24 0.33 -16.73
C HIS A 434 -5.60 -0.15 -18.15
N ASP A 435 -5.24 -1.41 -18.45
CA ASP A 435 -5.54 -2.12 -19.70
C ASP A 435 -5.61 -3.64 -19.41
N GLU A 436 -6.77 -4.25 -19.62
CA GLU A 436 -6.98 -5.69 -19.40
C GLU A 436 -6.20 -6.57 -20.39
N SER A 437 -5.98 -6.08 -21.60
CA SER A 437 -5.31 -6.81 -22.69
C SER A 437 -3.78 -6.72 -22.62
N PHE A 438 -3.25 -5.94 -21.67
CA PHE A 438 -1.81 -5.72 -21.52
C PHE A 438 -0.96 -6.99 -21.36
N PRO A 439 -1.40 -8.03 -20.59
CA PRO A 439 -0.61 -9.25 -20.42
C PRO A 439 -0.35 -9.97 -21.75
N ASP A 440 -1.28 -9.91 -22.70
CA ASP A 440 -1.13 -10.54 -24.02
C ASP A 440 -0.03 -9.84 -24.85
N GLN A 441 0.16 -8.53 -24.66
CA GLN A 441 1.22 -7.77 -25.32
C GLN A 441 2.62 -8.18 -24.83
N LEU A 442 2.73 -8.71 -23.60
CA LEU A 442 3.98 -9.24 -23.05
C LEU A 442 4.29 -10.67 -23.52
N GLN A 443 3.32 -11.38 -24.10
CA GLN A 443 3.47 -12.77 -24.57
C GLN A 443 4.03 -12.90 -26.01
N GLY A 444 4.44 -11.80 -26.63
CA GLY A 444 4.87 -11.71 -28.02
C GLY A 444 6.18 -12.44 -28.40
N LEU A 445 6.33 -13.71 -28.05
CA LEU A 445 7.23 -14.67 -28.70
C LEU A 445 6.38 -15.85 -29.19
N PRO A 446 6.29 -16.12 -30.52
CA PRO A 446 5.85 -17.44 -30.96
C PRO A 446 6.81 -18.49 -30.37
N PRO A 447 6.32 -19.66 -29.93
CA PRO A 447 7.20 -20.75 -29.53
C PRO A 447 8.18 -21.05 -30.69
N PRO A 448 9.45 -21.38 -30.41
CA PRO A 448 10.35 -21.83 -31.46
C PRO A 448 9.68 -23.04 -32.12
N ASN A 449 9.23 -22.88 -33.36
CA ASN A 449 8.88 -24.01 -34.19
C ASN A 449 10.13 -24.88 -34.24
N ALA A 450 10.10 -26.01 -33.54
CA ALA A 450 11.08 -27.06 -33.64
C ALA A 450 10.94 -27.74 -35.01
N ALA A 451 11.23 -27.01 -36.08
CA ALA A 451 11.55 -27.59 -37.37
C ALA A 451 13.07 -27.78 -37.36
N PHE A 452 13.57 -28.82 -36.69
CA PHE A 452 14.83 -29.53 -36.98
C PHE A 452 15.09 -30.58 -35.89
N ALA A 453 14.45 -31.74 -36.02
CA ALA A 453 14.91 -33.00 -35.43
C ALA A 453 14.25 -34.18 -36.17
N GLY A 454 14.47 -34.25 -37.49
CA GLY A 454 14.25 -35.49 -38.22
C GLY A 454 15.43 -36.42 -37.96
N GLY A 455 15.21 -37.54 -37.26
CA GLY A 455 16.21 -38.59 -37.17
C GLY A 455 15.92 -39.69 -36.14
N HIS A 456 15.34 -40.78 -36.65
CA HIS A 456 15.57 -42.21 -36.32
C HIS A 456 14.40 -43.01 -35.75
N VAL A 457 13.69 -43.68 -36.67
CA VAL A 457 13.28 -45.08 -36.46
C VAL A 457 13.68 -45.86 -37.72
N ARG A 458 14.53 -46.88 -37.54
CA ARG A 458 14.92 -47.86 -38.56
C ARG A 458 13.92 -49.01 -38.55
N THR A 459 13.50 -49.45 -39.75
CA THR A 459 13.23 -50.84 -40.19
C THR A 459 12.49 -50.76 -41.53
N GLY A 460 12.85 -51.43 -42.62
CA GLY A 460 13.90 -52.37 -42.97
C GLY A 460 13.62 -52.86 -44.39
N SER A 461 14.68 -53.24 -45.14
CA SER A 461 14.69 -54.04 -46.40
C SER A 461 13.90 -53.49 -47.61
N ASN A 462 14.32 -53.57 -48.87
CA ASN A 462 15.32 -54.40 -49.52
C ASN A 462 15.62 -53.82 -50.92
N SER A 463 16.86 -54.03 -51.39
CA SER A 463 17.29 -54.19 -52.81
C SER A 463 16.92 -53.10 -53.85
N SER A 464 17.76 -52.70 -54.80
CA SER A 464 19.12 -53.01 -55.22
C SER A 464 19.35 -52.26 -56.53
N ALA A 465 20.60 -51.80 -56.76
CA ALA A 465 21.21 -51.54 -58.07
C ALA A 465 20.64 -50.35 -58.89
N LYS A 466 21.37 -49.65 -59.74
CA LYS A 466 22.80 -49.34 -59.98
C LYS A 466 22.76 -48.23 -61.07
N SER A 467 23.77 -47.37 -61.09
CA SER A 467 24.36 -46.70 -62.27
C SER A 467 23.50 -45.79 -63.19
N THR A 468 23.84 -44.50 -63.16
CA THR A 468 23.96 -43.55 -64.31
C THR A 468 24.79 -44.14 -65.48
N PRO A 469 25.00 -43.48 -66.65
CA PRO A 469 24.43 -42.24 -67.23
C PRO A 469 24.10 -42.37 -68.75
N GLY A 470 23.69 -41.29 -69.45
CA GLY A 470 23.89 -41.23 -70.92
C GLY A 470 22.99 -40.27 -71.72
N PHE A 471 23.57 -39.11 -72.05
CA PHE A 471 23.48 -38.28 -73.27
C PHE A 471 22.45 -38.55 -74.39
N ALA A 472 21.90 -37.42 -74.90
CA ALA A 472 21.89 -36.95 -76.31
C ALA A 472 20.51 -36.60 -76.92
N PHE A 473 20.46 -35.37 -77.47
CA PHE A 473 19.50 -34.76 -78.41
C PHE A 473 19.45 -35.50 -79.77
N PRO A 474 18.76 -35.05 -80.87
CA PRO A 474 18.00 -33.79 -81.12
C PRO A 474 16.71 -33.90 -81.98
N SER A 475 16.12 -32.72 -82.25
CA SER A 475 15.32 -32.33 -83.44
C SER A 475 13.98 -33.04 -83.68
N SER A 476 12.94 -32.49 -84.31
CA SER A 476 12.57 -31.23 -84.97
C SER A 476 11.08 -31.49 -85.37
N ASN A 477 10.12 -30.58 -85.45
CA ASN A 477 9.94 -29.56 -86.49
C ASN A 477 8.40 -29.40 -86.69
N LEU A 478 8.00 -28.32 -87.37
CA LEU A 478 6.74 -28.12 -88.13
C LEU A 478 5.51 -27.50 -87.44
N SER A 479 5.41 -26.18 -87.61
CA SER A 479 4.17 -25.42 -87.92
C SER A 479 3.69 -25.76 -89.37
N PRO A 480 2.64 -25.16 -90.02
CA PRO A 480 1.99 -23.84 -89.77
C PRO A 480 0.49 -23.68 -90.17
N LYS A 481 0.05 -22.40 -90.19
CA LYS A 481 -1.10 -21.76 -90.92
C LYS A 481 -2.42 -21.64 -90.12
N SER A 482 -3.21 -20.56 -90.17
CA SER A 482 -3.18 -19.25 -90.87
C SER A 482 -4.21 -18.29 -90.23
N ALA A 483 -4.07 -17.00 -90.56
CA ALA A 483 -4.75 -15.78 -90.13
C ALA A 483 -6.29 -15.67 -90.31
N ASN A 484 -6.93 -14.82 -89.48
CA ASN A 484 -7.91 -13.80 -89.91
C ASN A 484 -8.15 -12.69 -88.84
N LEU A 485 -8.30 -11.45 -89.33
CA LEU A 485 -8.42 -10.12 -88.68
C LEU A 485 -9.90 -9.77 -88.26
N PRO A 486 -10.31 -8.53 -87.84
CA PRO A 486 -9.82 -7.62 -86.78
C PRO A 486 -10.96 -6.93 -85.90
N VAL A 487 -10.54 -6.03 -84.97
CA VAL A 487 -11.22 -4.87 -84.28
C VAL A 487 -12.11 -5.13 -83.02
N PRO A 488 -12.36 -4.12 -82.13
CA PRO A 488 -11.52 -3.73 -80.98
C PRO A 488 -12.23 -3.92 -79.61
N ARG A 489 -11.48 -4.24 -78.55
CA ARG A 489 -11.96 -4.05 -77.17
C ARG A 489 -10.88 -3.43 -76.29
N ARG A 490 -11.30 -2.37 -75.59
CA ARG A 490 -10.56 -1.56 -74.62
C ARG A 490 -9.90 -2.44 -73.54
N PRO A 491 -8.63 -2.18 -73.14
CA PRO A 491 -8.08 -2.80 -71.96
C PRO A 491 -8.46 -1.98 -70.72
N MET A 492 -9.10 -2.61 -69.74
CA MET A 492 -9.11 -2.10 -68.37
C MET A 492 -7.69 -2.20 -67.81
N SER A 493 -7.11 -1.06 -67.49
CA SER A 493 -5.88 -0.96 -66.70
C SER A 493 -6.20 -1.29 -65.25
N ASN A 494 -5.58 -2.35 -64.74
CA ASN A 494 -5.48 -2.66 -63.32
C ASN A 494 -4.63 -1.56 -62.65
N ILE A 495 -5.27 -0.61 -61.97
CA ILE A 495 -4.61 0.37 -61.11
C ILE A 495 -4.98 0.02 -59.67
N GLN A 496 -4.04 -0.62 -58.96
CA GLN A 496 -4.08 -0.76 -57.51
C GLN A 496 -3.72 0.59 -56.84
N PRO A 497 -4.45 1.03 -55.81
CA PRO A 497 -4.03 2.17 -54.99
C PRO A 497 -2.94 1.77 -53.97
N PRO A 498 -2.05 2.69 -53.55
CA PRO A 498 -0.93 2.38 -52.67
C PRO A 498 -1.36 2.39 -51.20
N SER A 499 -1.49 1.22 -50.57
CA SER A 499 -1.58 1.08 -49.11
C SER A 499 -0.23 0.67 -48.53
N LYS A 500 0.61 1.65 -48.17
CA LYS A 500 1.75 1.39 -47.27
C LYS A 500 1.24 1.27 -45.83
N ARG A 501 0.63 0.12 -45.52
CA ARG A 501 0.47 -0.37 -44.14
C ARG A 501 1.83 -0.84 -43.66
N PHE A 502 2.28 -0.31 -42.53
CA PHE A 502 3.39 -0.88 -41.76
C PHE A 502 3.00 -2.29 -41.27
N SER A 503 3.32 -3.29 -42.08
CA SER A 503 3.40 -4.69 -41.65
C SER A 503 4.86 -4.99 -41.38
N SER A 504 5.31 -4.77 -40.13
CA SER A 504 6.61 -5.26 -39.66
C SER A 504 6.47 -6.68 -39.12
N ASN A 505 6.00 -7.60 -39.96
CA ASN A 505 6.15 -9.04 -39.76
C ASN A 505 7.14 -9.56 -40.80
N ASN A 506 8.37 -9.06 -40.76
CA ASN A 506 9.46 -9.62 -41.56
C ASN A 506 10.21 -10.68 -40.74
N PRO A 507 9.99 -11.98 -41.00
CA PRO A 507 10.66 -13.07 -40.29
C PRO A 507 12.17 -13.19 -40.61
N PHE A 508 12.69 -12.33 -41.50
CA PHE A 508 14.09 -12.31 -41.93
C PHE A 508 14.85 -11.04 -41.53
N ALA A 509 14.27 -10.16 -40.69
CA ALA A 509 15.05 -9.06 -40.12
C ALA A 509 16.15 -9.63 -39.20
N PRO A 510 17.42 -9.20 -39.34
CA PRO A 510 18.49 -9.66 -38.46
C PRO A 510 18.13 -9.27 -37.02
N ARG A 511 17.96 -10.28 -36.17
CA ARG A 511 17.75 -10.13 -34.72
C ARG A 511 18.91 -9.33 -34.12
N ASN A 512 18.61 -8.20 -33.50
CA ASN A 512 19.53 -7.59 -32.55
C ASN A 512 19.60 -8.52 -31.32
N PRO A 513 20.78 -8.93 -30.82
CA PRO A 513 20.92 -9.89 -29.72
C PRO A 513 20.47 -9.37 -28.34
N SER A 514 19.69 -8.29 -28.27
CA SER A 514 19.27 -7.61 -27.04
C SER A 514 17.81 -7.84 -26.64
N SER A 515 17.02 -8.65 -27.37
CA SER A 515 15.64 -8.98 -26.95
C SER A 515 15.65 -10.08 -25.88
N ALA A 516 16.06 -9.71 -24.67
CA ALA A 516 15.96 -10.60 -23.51
C ALA A 516 14.56 -10.48 -22.92
N ALA A 517 13.80 -11.59 -22.95
CA ALA A 517 12.60 -11.74 -22.13
C ALA A 517 12.91 -11.38 -20.66
N PRO A 518 11.93 -10.88 -19.88
CA PRO A 518 12.17 -10.47 -18.50
C PRO A 518 12.89 -11.57 -17.73
N THR A 519 14.04 -11.25 -17.13
CA THR A 519 14.92 -12.23 -16.46
C THR A 519 14.37 -12.77 -15.14
N HIS A 520 13.23 -12.24 -14.69
CA HIS A 520 12.60 -12.51 -13.41
C HIS A 520 11.08 -12.48 -13.55
N THR A 521 10.39 -13.09 -12.59
CA THR A 521 8.92 -13.15 -12.51
C THR A 521 8.36 -11.73 -12.32
N LEU A 522 7.48 -11.30 -13.23
CA LEU A 522 6.82 -10.00 -13.19
C LEU A 522 5.34 -10.18 -12.80
N GLU A 523 4.94 -9.58 -11.68
CA GLU A 523 3.55 -9.52 -11.24
C GLU A 523 2.84 -8.36 -11.95
N VAL A 524 1.88 -8.67 -12.82
CA VAL A 524 1.09 -7.69 -13.58
C VAL A 524 -0.32 -7.62 -13.01
N PHE A 525 -0.74 -6.42 -12.64
CA PHE A 525 -2.07 -6.10 -12.14
C PHE A 525 -2.77 -5.25 -13.18
N THR A 526 -3.91 -5.70 -13.70
CA THR A 526 -4.70 -4.97 -14.70
C THR A 526 -6.03 -4.51 -14.13
N LYS A 527 -6.55 -3.39 -14.62
CA LYS A 527 -7.85 -2.83 -14.22
C LYS A 527 -8.65 -2.43 -15.45
N SER A 528 -9.95 -2.70 -15.44
CA SER A 528 -10.91 -2.19 -16.44
C SER A 528 -11.77 -1.05 -15.92
N ASP A 529 -12.28 -0.25 -16.87
CA ASP A 529 -13.26 0.80 -16.64
C ASP A 529 -14.63 0.25 -16.16
N GLU A 530 -14.99 -0.98 -16.53
CA GLU A 530 -16.35 -1.50 -16.32
C GLU A 530 -16.65 -1.99 -14.90
N PHE A 531 -15.63 -2.39 -14.12
CA PHE A 531 -15.85 -2.88 -12.75
C PHE A 531 -14.86 -2.35 -11.71
N GLY A 532 -13.82 -1.63 -12.12
CA GLY A 532 -12.82 -1.05 -11.21
C GLY A 532 -12.03 -2.06 -10.36
N LYS A 533 -12.15 -3.36 -10.66
CA LYS A 533 -11.50 -4.46 -9.96
C LYS A 533 -10.13 -4.77 -10.57
N TRP A 534 -9.18 -5.12 -9.71
CA TRP A 534 -7.84 -5.51 -10.12
C TRP A 534 -7.78 -7.01 -10.46
N ASN A 535 -7.32 -7.33 -11.66
CA ASN A 535 -6.98 -8.67 -12.10
C ASN A 535 -5.47 -8.89 -11.96
N PHE A 536 -5.04 -10.08 -11.56
CA PHE A 536 -3.63 -10.41 -11.37
C PHE A 536 -3.15 -11.49 -12.33
N VAL A 537 -1.98 -11.28 -12.93
CA VAL A 537 -1.26 -12.21 -13.82
C VAL A 537 0.22 -12.22 -13.47
N SER A 538 0.83 -13.39 -13.27
CA SER A 538 2.30 -13.53 -13.18
C SER A 538 2.87 -13.86 -14.56
N VAL A 539 3.91 -13.13 -14.98
CA VAL A 539 4.67 -13.39 -16.20
C VAL A 539 6.04 -13.94 -15.82
N ASP A 540 6.21 -15.25 -15.99
CA ASP A 540 7.46 -15.94 -15.64
C ASP A 540 8.35 -16.13 -16.88
N PRO A 541 9.67 -15.84 -16.81
CA PRO A 541 10.61 -16.41 -17.76
C PRO A 541 10.60 -17.92 -17.63
N MET A 542 10.82 -18.63 -18.74
CA MET A 542 10.71 -20.09 -18.89
C MET A 542 11.69 -20.96 -18.06
N ILE A 543 12.02 -20.59 -16.81
CA ILE A 543 12.90 -21.34 -15.91
C ILE A 543 12.24 -21.46 -14.52
N ARG A 544 12.02 -22.73 -14.13
CA ARG A 544 11.40 -23.30 -12.92
C ARG A 544 11.33 -22.40 -11.66
N SER A 545 10.10 -22.35 -11.13
CA SER A 545 9.66 -21.73 -9.88
C SER A 545 10.40 -22.23 -8.61
N ALA A 546 10.83 -21.29 -7.77
CA ALA A 546 11.12 -21.50 -6.35
C ALA A 546 10.29 -20.51 -5.54
N ALA A 547 9.68 -20.99 -4.45
CA ALA A 547 8.80 -20.22 -3.58
C ALA A 547 9.46 -18.93 -3.05
N ALA A 548 8.76 -17.80 -3.22
CA ALA A 548 9.20 -16.50 -2.74
C ALA A 548 9.14 -16.44 -1.19
N PRO A 549 10.20 -15.97 -0.51
CA PRO A 549 10.13 -15.71 0.93
C PRO A 549 9.30 -14.45 1.21
N SER A 550 8.44 -14.53 2.23
CA SER A 550 7.83 -13.39 2.92
C SER A 550 8.90 -12.33 3.24
N ARG A 551 8.79 -11.15 2.63
CA ARG A 551 9.69 -10.01 2.89
C ARG A 551 9.09 -9.10 3.95
N ARG A 552 9.98 -8.55 4.77
CA ARG A 552 9.66 -7.49 5.74
C ARG A 552 9.15 -6.23 5.02
N PRO A 553 8.25 -5.44 5.64
CA PRO A 553 7.85 -4.15 5.11
C PRO A 553 9.07 -3.28 4.85
N VAL A 554 9.09 -2.59 3.71
CA VAL A 554 10.05 -1.51 3.45
C VAL A 554 9.64 -0.34 4.35
N SER A 555 10.60 0.25 5.06
CA SER A 555 10.38 1.47 5.84
C SER A 555 9.95 2.60 4.90
N SER A 556 8.64 2.85 4.80
CA SER A 556 8.06 4.01 4.13
C SER A 556 7.54 5.00 5.16
N TYR A 557 7.46 6.28 4.79
CA TYR A 557 6.95 7.36 5.64
C TYR A 557 5.40 7.36 5.73
N GLY A 558 4.74 6.24 5.40
CA GLY A 558 3.28 6.11 5.37
C GLY A 558 2.61 6.73 4.15
N LEU A 559 3.26 7.65 3.41
CA LEU A 559 2.69 8.23 2.17
C LEU A 559 2.64 7.22 1.03
N ALA A 560 3.63 6.32 0.99
CA ALA A 560 3.70 5.27 -0.01
C ALA A 560 2.53 4.28 0.05
N ALA A 561 1.70 4.23 1.12
CA ALA A 561 0.52 3.37 1.17
C ALA A 561 -0.49 3.63 0.03
N ASP A 562 -0.51 4.87 -0.48
CA ASP A 562 -1.27 5.27 -1.68
C ASP A 562 -0.73 4.61 -2.97
N VAL A 563 0.49 4.07 -2.95
CA VAL A 563 1.27 3.58 -4.11
C VAL A 563 1.65 2.11 -4.00
N THR A 564 1.98 1.62 -2.80
CA THR A 564 2.49 0.26 -2.53
C THR A 564 1.41 -0.79 -2.35
N GLY A 565 0.14 -0.38 -2.41
CA GLY A 565 -1.03 -1.26 -2.40
C GLY A 565 -1.73 -1.40 -1.05
N SER A 566 -1.13 -1.05 0.10
CA SER A 566 -1.79 -1.28 1.40
C SER A 566 -3.07 -0.45 1.60
N GLY A 567 -3.21 0.72 0.96
CA GLY A 567 -4.44 1.52 1.01
C GLY A 567 -5.53 1.10 0.01
N TRP A 568 -5.18 0.31 -1.01
CA TRP A 568 -6.06 -0.02 -2.16
C TRP A 568 -6.32 -1.53 -2.33
N ASP A 569 -5.42 -2.37 -1.84
CA ASP A 569 -5.50 -3.83 -1.86
C ASP A 569 -6.21 -4.32 -0.60
N ARG A 570 -7.55 -4.16 -0.58
CA ARG A 570 -8.43 -4.85 0.38
C ARG A 570 -8.68 -6.31 -0.02
N GLY A 571 -7.64 -7.02 -0.49
CA GLY A 571 -7.69 -8.47 -0.72
C GLY A 571 -8.68 -8.98 -1.77
N ASP A 572 -9.22 -8.12 -2.66
CA ASP A 572 -10.26 -8.48 -3.64
C ASP A 572 -9.72 -8.74 -5.07
N ALA A 573 -8.39 -8.82 -5.25
CA ALA A 573 -7.80 -9.08 -6.56
C ALA A 573 -7.97 -10.56 -6.96
N ARG A 574 -8.63 -10.82 -8.10
CA ARG A 574 -8.78 -12.19 -8.65
C ARG A 574 -7.43 -12.69 -9.14
N ARG A 575 -6.92 -13.73 -8.48
CA ARG A 575 -5.61 -14.33 -8.77
C ARG A 575 -5.73 -15.34 -9.91
N SER A 576 -5.12 -15.03 -11.06
CA SER A 576 -4.98 -15.99 -12.16
C SER A 576 -3.50 -16.33 -12.38
N VAL A 577 -3.20 -17.62 -12.60
CA VAL A 577 -1.85 -18.09 -12.90
C VAL A 577 -1.88 -18.70 -14.29
N MET A 578 -1.15 -18.10 -15.24
CA MET A 578 -0.97 -18.69 -16.56
C MET A 578 0.16 -19.72 -16.51
N VAL A 579 -0.17 -20.98 -16.80
CA VAL A 579 0.82 -22.05 -17.01
C VAL A 579 0.93 -22.29 -18.50
N GLY A 580 2.07 -21.94 -19.11
CA GLY A 580 2.30 -22.09 -20.54
C GLY A 580 2.36 -23.56 -20.98
N ASN A 581 1.23 -24.13 -21.37
CA ASN A 581 1.11 -25.45 -22.01
C ASN A 581 0.47 -25.34 -23.40
N GLY A 582 1.06 -24.59 -24.33
CA GLY A 582 0.83 -24.70 -25.78
C GLY A 582 -0.59 -24.52 -26.36
N ALA A 583 -1.62 -24.35 -25.52
CA ALA A 583 -3.01 -24.12 -25.87
C ALA A 583 -3.55 -23.12 -24.84
N GLY A 584 -3.77 -21.87 -25.26
CA GLY A 584 -4.09 -20.74 -24.39
C GLY A 584 -5.42 -20.89 -23.67
N VAL A 585 -5.42 -21.53 -22.51
CA VAL A 585 -6.59 -21.64 -21.62
C VAL A 585 -6.23 -21.08 -20.25
N PHE A 586 -7.04 -20.12 -19.77
CA PHE A 586 -6.95 -19.56 -18.44
C PHE A 586 -7.39 -20.60 -17.39
N LEU A 587 -6.48 -21.00 -16.51
CA LEU A 587 -6.81 -21.77 -15.33
C LEU A 587 -7.02 -20.81 -14.16
N ALA A 588 -8.28 -20.61 -13.77
CA ALA A 588 -8.59 -20.02 -12.47
C ALA A 588 -8.05 -20.95 -11.38
N VAL A 589 -7.14 -20.45 -10.54
CA VAL A 589 -6.69 -21.19 -9.37
C VAL A 589 -7.78 -21.09 -8.32
N PRO A 590 -8.33 -22.20 -7.80
CA PRO A 590 -9.27 -22.13 -6.69
C PRO A 590 -8.61 -21.41 -5.51
N GLY A 591 -9.21 -20.29 -5.11
CA GLY A 591 -8.88 -19.65 -3.84
C GLY A 591 -9.03 -20.68 -2.73
N GLN A 592 -8.07 -20.71 -1.82
CA GLN A 592 -8.03 -21.64 -0.71
C GLN A 592 -9.23 -21.42 0.22
N GLY A 593 -10.29 -22.21 -0.02
CA GLY A 593 -11.29 -22.68 0.93
C GLY A 593 -12.09 -21.64 1.72
N GLY A 594 -13.18 -21.15 1.11
CA GLY A 594 -14.42 -20.82 1.81
C GLY A 594 -15.53 -21.62 1.13
N ASP A 595 -16.15 -22.53 1.86
CA ASP A 595 -17.11 -23.55 1.40
C ASP A 595 -18.44 -22.90 0.96
N ASP A 596 -18.73 -22.86 -0.34
CA ASP A 596 -20.04 -22.46 -0.89
C ASP A 596 -20.73 -23.70 -1.48
N GLY A 597 -21.69 -24.23 -0.72
CA GLY A 597 -22.72 -25.15 -1.21
C GLY A 597 -23.94 -24.37 -1.68
N ALA A 598 -24.20 -24.37 -2.99
CA ALA A 598 -25.36 -23.72 -3.61
C ALA A 598 -26.67 -24.48 -3.32
N PHE A 599 -27.73 -23.77 -2.92
CA PHE A 599 -29.10 -23.98 -3.43
C PHE A 599 -29.95 -22.70 -3.27
N ASN A 600 -30.71 -22.43 -4.33
CA ASN A 600 -31.56 -21.28 -4.59
C ASN A 600 -32.83 -21.27 -3.70
N GLY A 601 -33.24 -20.10 -3.20
CA GLY A 601 -34.59 -19.87 -2.69
C GLY A 601 -34.73 -18.95 -1.47
N SER A 602 -35.08 -17.69 -1.73
CA SER A 602 -36.01 -16.82 -0.97
C SER A 602 -35.85 -16.64 0.56
N SER A 603 -35.86 -15.36 0.96
CA SER A 603 -36.04 -14.77 2.30
C SER A 603 -34.78 -14.54 3.15
N ASP A 604 -34.43 -13.26 3.30
CA ASP A 604 -33.54 -12.71 4.33
C ASP A 604 -34.23 -12.78 5.72
N PRO A 605 -33.55 -13.32 6.73
CA PRO A 605 -33.70 -12.84 8.10
C PRO A 605 -32.35 -12.39 8.67
N TRP A 606 -32.37 -11.49 9.66
CA TRP A 606 -31.24 -10.96 10.44
C TRP A 606 -30.67 -9.59 10.06
N ARG A 607 -31.58 -8.62 9.84
CA ARG A 607 -31.42 -7.26 10.38
C ARG A 607 -32.24 -7.15 11.67
N PRO A 608 -31.67 -6.83 12.84
CA PRO A 608 -32.48 -6.38 13.97
C PRO A 608 -33.03 -4.99 13.62
N GLN A 609 -34.32 -4.92 13.36
CA GLN A 609 -35.06 -3.66 13.30
C GLN A 609 -34.99 -2.98 14.66
N SER A 610 -34.65 -1.69 14.65
CA SER A 610 -34.74 -0.83 15.83
C SER A 610 -36.19 -0.80 16.32
N SER A 611 -36.40 -1.10 17.59
CA SER A 611 -37.66 -0.89 18.30
C SER A 611 -37.87 0.61 18.56
N GLY A 612 -38.18 1.36 17.50
CA GLY A 612 -38.84 2.66 17.57
C GLY A 612 -40.34 2.42 17.59
N GLY A 613 -40.99 2.71 18.73
CA GLY A 613 -42.42 2.53 18.92
C GLY A 613 -43.24 3.30 17.87
N THR A 614 -44.28 2.66 17.37
CA THR A 614 -45.26 3.28 16.47
C THR A 614 -46.11 4.31 17.21
N PRO A 615 -46.48 5.43 16.56
CA PRO A 615 -47.31 6.46 17.17
C PRO A 615 -48.79 6.07 17.03
N ARG A 616 -49.53 6.05 18.15
CA ARG A 616 -50.99 6.11 18.10
C ARG A 616 -51.44 7.54 18.40
N ARG A 617 -52.11 8.12 17.39
CA ARG A 617 -52.73 9.44 17.43
C ARG A 617 -53.99 9.44 18.31
N SER A 618 -54.08 10.55 19.06
CA SER A 618 -55.23 11.45 19.26
C SER A 618 -56.38 11.12 20.22
N ARG A 619 -56.79 12.22 20.90
CA ARG A 619 -58.04 12.56 21.62
C ARG A 619 -58.05 12.20 23.13
N GLU A 620 -58.31 13.09 24.11
CA GLU A 620 -59.04 14.38 24.22
C GLU A 620 -58.42 15.23 25.36
N LEU A 621 -58.31 16.57 25.20
CA LEU A 621 -59.07 17.60 25.94
C LEU A 621 -59.25 17.30 27.45
N TRP A 622 -58.55 17.99 28.34
CA TRP A 622 -58.89 19.26 28.99
C TRP A 622 -57.61 19.90 29.55
#